data_AF-A0A838PGF4-F1
#
_entry.id   AF-A0A838PGF4-F1
#
_cell.length_a   1.000
_cell.length_b   1.000
_cell.length_c   1.000
_cell.angle_alpha   90.00
_cell.angle_beta   90.00
_cell.angle_gamma   90.00
#
_symmetry.space_group_name_H-M   'P 1'
#
loop_
_entity.id
_entity.type
_entity.pdbx_description
1 polymer ?
#
loop_
_entity_poly.entity_id
_entity_poly.type
_entity_poly.pdbx_seq_one_letter_code
_entity_poly.pdbx_strand_id
1 'polypeptide(L)' 'MAAMIGFAFSCVAILLYLWLAFGGSVPLRPEGYRFEAKFTEAALLVKEADIRIAGLNVGKVKDKRLDAKSG' A
#
# COMPACT_ATOMS: atom_id res chain seq x y z
N MET A 1 -24.16 -25.59 23.35
CA MET A 1 -23.92 -25.15 21.96
C MET A 1 -23.66 -23.63 21.87
N ALA A 2 -24.45 -22.79 22.53
CA ALA A 2 -24.24 -21.33 22.57
C ALA A 2 -22.85 -20.89 23.07
N ALA A 3 -22.30 -21.55 24.11
CA ALA A 3 -20.96 -21.24 24.62
C ALA A 3 -19.83 -21.52 23.62
N MET A 4 -19.94 -22.60 22.84
CA MET A 4 -18.96 -22.95 21.81
C MET A 4 -18.97 -21.94 20.66
N ILE A 5 -20.16 -21.50 20.26
CA ILE A 5 -20.34 -20.48 19.23
C ILE A 5 -19.77 -19.14 19.71
N GLY A 6 -20.10 -18.72 20.93
CA GLY A 6 -19.57 -17.48 21.52
C GLY A 6 -18.04 -17.44 21.59
N PHE A 7 -17.42 -18.55 21.98
CA PHE A 7 -15.95 -18.67 22.04
C PHE A 7 -15.29 -18.63 20.64
N ALA A 8 -15.88 -19.29 19.64
CA ALA A 8 -15.38 -19.23 18.27
C ALA A 8 -15.47 -17.81 17.71
N PHE A 9 -16.59 -17.11 17.93
CA PHE A 9 -16.76 -15.71 17.52
C PHE A 9 -15.78 -14.77 18.22
N SER A 10 -15.50 -14.95 19.51
CA SER A 10 -14.54 -14.11 20.24
C SER A 10 -13.12 -14.29 19.70
N CYS A 11 -12.72 -15.53 19.39
CA CYS A 11 -11.41 -15.81 18.82
C CYS A 11 -11.23 -15.12 17.46
N VAL A 12 -12.22 -15.22 16.57
CA VAL A 12 -12.20 -14.56 15.26
C VAL A 12 -12.18 -13.05 15.39
N ALA A 13 -13.00 -12.48 16.29
CA ALA A 13 -13.05 -11.03 16.50
C ALA A 13 -11.70 -10.47 16.99
N ILE A 14 -11.04 -11.14 17.93
CA ILE A 14 -9.74 -10.71 18.46
C ILE A 14 -8.65 -10.85 17.38
N LEU A 15 -8.65 -11.94 16.61
CA LEU A 15 -7.69 -12.13 15.51
C LEU A 15 -7.83 -11.06 14.42
N LEU A 16 -9.06 -10.73 14.02
CA LEU A 16 -9.33 -9.66 13.05
C LEU A 16 -8.93 -8.29 13.59
N TYR A 17 -9.23 -7.99 14.85
CA TYR A 17 -8.81 -6.75 15.50
C TYR A 17 -7.30 -6.61 15.50
N LEU A 18 -6.58 -7.67 15.86
CA LEU A 18 -5.13 -7.67 15.90
C LEU A 18 -4.51 -7.54 14.49
N TRP A 19 -5.11 -8.19 13.49
CA TRP A 19 -4.72 -8.05 12.09
C TRP A 19 -4.84 -6.60 11.59
N LEU A 20 -5.94 -5.93 11.94
CA LEU A 20 -6.15 -4.51 11.61
C LEU A 20 -5.20 -3.60 12.38
N ALA A 21 -4.96 -3.86 13.66
CA ALA A 21 -4.04 -3.10 14.50
C ALA A 21 -2.58 -3.19 14.03
N PHE A 22 -2.16 -4.35 13.51
CA PHE A 22 -0.83 -4.53 12.91
C PHE A 22 -0.71 -3.91 11.50
N GLY A 23 -1.75 -3.26 10.99
CA GLY A 23 -1.71 -2.65 9.66
C GLY A 23 -1.73 -3.67 8.53
N GLY A 24 -2.31 -4.85 8.79
CA GLY A 24 -2.60 -5.86 7.78
C GLY A 24 -3.21 -5.22 6.54
N SER A 25 -2.92 -5.79 5.37
CA SER A 25 -3.42 -5.29 4.09
C SER A 25 -4.94 -5.32 4.08
N VAL A 26 -5.58 -4.18 4.39
CA VAL A 26 -6.99 -3.97 4.08
C VAL A 26 -7.09 -4.07 2.56
N PRO A 27 -7.79 -5.09 2.01
CA PRO A 27 -7.84 -5.29 0.56
C PRO A 27 -8.52 -4.11 -0.15
N LEU A 28 -9.29 -3.30 0.58
CA LEU A 28 -9.98 -2.09 0.13
C LEU A 28 -9.27 -0.81 0.60
N ARG A 29 -7.93 -0.74 0.56
CA ARG A 29 -7.27 0.57 0.68
C ARG A 29 -7.66 1.42 -0.54
N PRO A 30 -8.15 2.65 -0.36
CA PRO A 30 -8.44 3.52 -1.48
C PRO A 30 -7.16 3.67 -2.31
N GLU A 31 -7.23 3.37 -3.61
CA GLU A 31 -6.12 3.66 -4.51
C GLU A 31 -5.95 5.18 -4.52
N GLY A 32 -4.89 5.67 -3.86
CA GLY A 32 -4.53 7.08 -3.89
C GLY A 32 -4.32 7.54 -5.34
N TYR A 33 -4.48 8.84 -5.56
CA TYR A 33 -4.37 9.45 -6.89
C TYR A 33 -3.01 9.12 -7.53
N ARG A 34 -3.02 8.71 -8.81
CA ARG A 34 -1.82 8.42 -9.61
C ARG A 34 -1.47 9.63 -10.47
N PHE A 35 -0.27 10.19 -10.26
CA PHE A 35 0.27 11.27 -11.07
C PHE A 35 1.49 10.77 -11.86
N GLU A 36 1.64 11.24 -13.09
CA GLU A 36 2.83 11.00 -13.92
C GLU A 36 3.72 12.26 -13.90
N ALA A 37 5.02 12.08 -13.67
CA ALA A 37 6.01 13.15 -13.73
C ALA A 37 7.14 12.76 -14.69
N LYS A 38 7.59 13.71 -15.51
CA LYS A 38 8.68 13.51 -16.47
C LYS A 38 10.00 13.85 -15.81
N PHE A 39 10.94 12.90 -15.86
CA PHE A 39 12.32 13.08 -15.40
C PHE A 39 13.27 12.86 -16.57
N THR A 40 14.24 13.76 -16.74
CA THR A 40 15.29 13.64 -17.77
C THR A 40 16.16 12.40 -17.53
N GLU A 41 16.40 12.05 -16.27
CA GLU A 41 17.16 10.86 -15.89
C GLU A 41 16.49 10.16 -14.71
N ALA A 42 16.05 8.92 -14.92
CA ALA A 42 15.34 8.12 -13.92
C ALA A 42 15.99 6.75 -13.69
N ALA A 43 17.25 6.55 -14.10
CA ALA A 43 17.94 5.25 -14.10
C ALA A 43 17.88 4.53 -12.74
N LEU A 44 18.00 5.29 -11.64
CA LEU A 44 17.98 4.77 -10.27
C LEU A 44 16.57 4.64 -9.66
N LEU A 45 15.51 5.02 -10.37
CA LEU A 45 14.14 4.90 -9.88
C LEU A 45 13.64 3.46 -10.05
N VAL A 46 13.52 2.75 -8.93
CA VAL A 46 13.09 1.33 -8.86
C VAL A 46 11.58 1.24 -8.66
N LYS A 47 10.97 0.17 -9.17
CA LYS A 47 9.57 -0.15 -8.91
C LYS A 47 9.34 -0.30 -7.40
N GLU A 48 8.24 0.25 -6.91
CA GLU A 48 7.90 0.32 -5.48
C GLU A 48 8.79 1.20 -4.60
N ALA A 49 9.67 2.01 -5.19
CA ALA A 49 10.43 3.01 -4.45
C ALA A 49 9.50 3.98 -3.70
N ASP A 50 9.94 4.39 -2.51
CA ASP A 50 9.22 5.27 -1.62
C ASP A 50 9.26 6.73 -2.13
N ILE A 51 8.09 7.34 -2.28
CA ILE A 51 7.98 8.75 -2.64
C ILE A 51 7.83 9.53 -1.34
N ARG A 52 8.75 10.49 -1.11
CA ARG A 52 8.74 11.32 0.09
C ARG A 52 8.60 12.79 -0.24
N ILE A 53 7.72 13.48 0.46
CA ILE A 53 7.59 14.94 0.42
C ILE A 53 7.98 15.47 1.79
N ALA A 54 8.97 16.37 1.84
CA ALA A 54 9.50 16.91 3.10
C ALA A 54 9.90 15.83 4.12
N GLY A 55 10.38 14.67 3.65
CA GLY A 55 10.79 13.54 4.50
C GLY A 55 9.65 12.59 4.91
N LEU A 56 8.39 12.92 4.64
CA LEU A 56 7.24 12.07 4.92
C LEU A 56 6.91 11.16 3.73
N ASN A 57 6.67 9.88 4.01
CA ASN A 57 6.24 8.89 3.01
C ASN A 57 4.82 9.19 2.55
N VAL A 58 4.66 9.50 1.27
CA VAL A 58 3.36 9.87 0.66
C VAL A 58 2.88 8.85 -0.37
N GLY A 59 3.68 7.85 -0.72
CA GLY A 59 3.28 6.87 -1.74
C GLY A 59 4.44 6.03 -2.28
N LYS A 60 4.13 5.21 -3.28
CA LYS A 60 5.11 4.33 -3.95
C LYS A 60 5.06 4.50 -5.46
N VAL A 61 6.22 4.37 -6.11
CA VAL A 61 6.31 4.32 -7.56
C VAL A 61 5.69 3.02 -8.08
N LYS A 62 4.68 3.12 -8.95
CA LYS A 62 3.97 1.95 -9.50
C LYS A 62 4.56 1.48 -10.82
N ASP A 63 4.87 2.40 -11.73
CA ASP A 63 5.39 2.12 -13.05
C ASP A 63 6.40 3.19 -13.50
N LYS A 64 7.32 2.77 -14.38
CA LYS A 64 8.28 3.63 -15.06
C LYS A 64 8.26 3.28 -16.55
N ARG A 65 8.02 4.26 -17.41
CA ARG A 65 8.02 4.11 -18.87
C ARG A 65 9.08 5.03 -19.46
N LEU A 66 9.82 4.53 -20.45
CA LEU A 66 10.72 5.35 -21.26
C LEU A 66 9.89 6.05 -22.33
N ASP A 67 9.93 7.38 -22.36
CA ASP A 67 9.21 8.18 -23.36
C ASP A 67 10.03 8.18 -24.66
N ALA A 68 9.51 7.50 -25.69
CA ALA A 68 10.21 7.33 -26.97
C ALA A 68 10.35 8.62 -27.80
N LYS A 69 9.84 9.77 -27.32
CA LYS A 69 9.93 11.07 -28.00
C LYS A 69 11.07 11.96 -27.49
N SER A 70 11.85 11.54 -26.49
CA SER A 70 12.98 12.32 -25.96
C SER A 70 14.36 11.64 -26.12
N GLY A 71 14.48 10.72 -27.08
CA GLY A 71 15.75 10.12 -27.51
C GLY A 71 16.29 10.79 -28.76
#